data_AF-A0A367ZFY8-F1
#
_entry.id   AF-A0A367ZFY8-F1
#
_cell.length_a   1.000
_cell.length_b   1.000
_cell.length_c   1.000
_cell.angle_alpha   90.00
_cell.angle_beta   90.00
_cell.angle_gamma   90.00
#
_symmetry.space_group_name_H-M   'P 1'
#
loop_
_entity.id
_entity.type
_entity.pdbx_description
1 polymer ?
#
loop_
_entity_poly.entity_id
_entity_poly.type
_entity_poly.pdbx_seq_one_letter_code
_entity_poly.pdbx_strand_id
1 'polypeptide(L)'
;MDKKTVGLIATIATVFLCGCPGIFLCIFGAASAFGAGTFELGEQSGQIPPSAGIPILCLGLLLMVVPVAVGFFTLRKKPQPVSSDEPLPPPG
;
A
#
# COMPACT_ATOMS: atom_id res chain seq x y z
N MET A 1 4.39 -23.91 -4.04
CA MET A 1 4.38 -22.53 -3.53
C MET A 1 3.52 -22.49 -2.29
N ASP A 2 4.11 -22.34 -1.11
CA ASP A 2 3.36 -22.36 0.14
C ASP A 2 2.39 -21.18 0.24
N LYS A 3 1.18 -21.47 0.69
CA LYS A 3 0.12 -20.46 0.97
C LYS A 3 0.61 -19.30 1.85
N LYS A 4 1.62 -19.54 2.69
CA LYS A 4 2.27 -18.53 3.54
C LYS A 4 3.17 -17.59 2.72
N THR A 5 3.99 -18.17 1.85
CA THR A 5 4.88 -17.45 0.93
C THR A 5 4.07 -16.63 -0.08
N VAL A 6 2.96 -17.16 -0.60
CA VAL A 6 2.06 -16.42 -1.49
C VAL A 6 1.42 -15.21 -0.80
N GLY A 7 0.94 -15.36 0.44
CA GLY A 7 0.35 -14.25 1.20
C GLY A 7 1.36 -13.14 1.53
N LEU A 8 2.59 -13.52 1.88
CA LEU A 8 3.68 -12.55 2.10
C LEU A 8 4.02 -11.80 0.82
N ILE A 9 4.22 -12.52 -0.29
CA ILE A 9 4.53 -11.92 -1.60
C ILE A 9 3.40 -11.00 -2.04
N ALA A 10 2.14 -11.40 -1.89
CA ALA A 10 0.99 -10.56 -2.23
C ALA A 10 1.00 -9.27 -1.41
N THR A 11 1.28 -9.35 -0.10
CA THR A 11 1.34 -8.17 0.78
C THR A 11 2.47 -7.24 0.38
N ILE A 12 3.68 -7.77 0.15
CA ILE A 12 4.85 -6.99 -0.30
C ILE A 12 4.57 -6.36 -1.66
N ALA A 13 4.02 -7.11 -2.61
CA ALA A 13 3.68 -6.61 -3.94
C ALA A 13 2.65 -5.47 -3.86
N THR A 14 1.61 -5.60 -3.03
CA THR A 14 0.65 -4.51 -2.83
C THR A 14 1.24 -3.28 -2.15
N VAL A 15 2.15 -3.44 -1.19
CA VAL A 15 2.82 -2.28 -0.56
C VAL A 15 3.73 -1.58 -1.56
N PHE A 16 4.44 -2.33 -2.41
CA PHE A 16 5.32 -1.76 -3.42
C PHE A 16 4.55 -1.07 -4.55
N LEU A 17 3.50 -1.71 -5.08
CA LEU A 17 2.69 -1.19 -6.18
C LEU A 17 1.71 -0.10 -5.76
N CYS A 18 1.25 -0.12 -4.51
CA CYS A 18 0.15 0.74 -4.04
C CYS A 18 0.56 1.64 -2.88
N GLY A 19 1.32 1.13 -1.91
CA GLY A 19 1.73 1.87 -0.72
C GLY A 19 2.73 2.99 -1.02
N CYS A 20 3.80 2.69 -1.76
CA CYS A 20 4.84 3.67 -2.09
C CYS A 20 4.33 4.82 -3.00
N PRO A 21 3.70 4.55 -4.16
CA PRO A 21 3.11 5.63 -4.96
C PRO A 21 1.92 6.30 -4.26
N GLY A 22 1.11 5.54 -3.50
CA GLY A 22 -0.03 6.09 -2.76
C GLY A 22 0.38 7.08 -1.67
N ILE A 23 1.44 6.82 -0.91
CA ILE A 23 1.96 7.76 0.09
C ILE A 23 2.48 9.05 -0.56
N PHE A 24 3.24 8.94 -1.65
CA PHE A 24 3.74 10.12 -2.37
C PHE A 24 2.59 10.96 -2.93
N LEU A 25 1.59 10.32 -3.55
CA LEU A 25 0.40 10.99 -4.06
C LEU A 25 -0.44 11.61 -2.94
N CYS A 26 -0.52 10.96 -1.77
CA CYS A 26 -1.21 11.52 -0.61
C CYS A 26 -0.53 12.78 -0.08
N ILE A 27 0.80 12.75 0.08
CA ILE A 27 1.57 13.91 0.59
C ILE A 27 1.52 15.06 -0.42
N PHE A 28 1.76 14.77 -1.70
CA PHE A 28 1.70 15.77 -2.76
C PHE A 28 0.30 16.32 -2.96
N GLY A 29 -0.73 15.46 -2.93
CA GLY A 29 -2.13 15.84 -3.02
C GLY A 29 -2.56 16.69 -1.84
N ALA A 30 -2.15 16.35 -0.61
CA ALA A 30 -2.41 17.15 0.58
C ALA A 30 -1.73 18.51 0.50
N ALA A 31 -0.43 18.56 0.18
CA ALA A 31 0.31 19.81 0.00
C ALA A 31 -0.36 20.71 -1.06
N SER A 32 -0.69 20.13 -2.22
CA SER A 32 -1.38 20.86 -3.30
C SER A 32 -2.77 21.34 -2.88
N ALA A 33 -3.54 20.55 -2.12
CA ALA A 33 -4.86 20.94 -1.63
C ALA A 33 -4.80 22.08 -0.60
N PHE A 34 -3.73 22.18 0.18
CA PHE A 34 -3.46 23.32 1.07
C PHE A 34 -2.92 24.57 0.33
N GLY A 35 -2.80 24.51 -1.00
CA GLY A 35 -2.24 25.60 -1.82
C GLY A 35 -0.71 25.66 -1.80
N ALA A 36 -0.06 24.65 -1.21
CA ALA A 36 1.40 24.48 -1.22
C ALA A 36 1.80 23.64 -2.44
N GLY A 37 2.01 24.31 -3.58
CA GLY A 37 2.46 23.67 -4.80
C GLY A 37 2.71 24.68 -5.90
N THR A 38 3.92 24.70 -6.43
CA THR A 38 4.29 25.47 -7.63
C THR A 38 4.68 24.49 -8.72
N PHE A 39 4.22 24.72 -9.94
CA PHE A 39 4.68 23.99 -11.11
C PHE A 39 5.58 24.89 -11.94
N GLU A 40 6.62 24.29 -12.50
CA GLU A 40 7.55 24.92 -13.44
C GLU A 40 7.59 24.04 -14.68
N LEU A 41 6.96 24.48 -15.76
CA LEU A 41 7.00 23.82 -17.07
C LEU A 41 7.65 24.76 -18.09
N GLY A 42 8.96 24.66 -18.24
CA GLY A 42 9.73 25.52 -19.14
C GLY A 42 9.72 26.97 -18.67
N GLU A 43 9.28 27.92 -19.50
CA GLU A 43 9.14 29.34 -19.11
C GLU A 43 7.85 29.64 -18.34
N GLN A 44 7.01 28.63 -18.08
CA GLN A 44 5.75 28.81 -17.35
C GLN A 44 5.85 28.30 -15.91
N SER A 45 6.06 29.25 -14.98
CA SER A 45 5.87 29.05 -13.55
C SER A 45 4.46 29.43 -13.15
N GLY A 46 3.81 28.59 -12.33
CA GLY A 46 2.51 28.92 -11.77
C GLY A 46 2.26 28.23 -10.44
N GLN A 47 1.26 28.70 -9.71
CA GLN A 47 0.75 27.97 -8.57
C GLN A 47 -0.17 26.85 -9.04
N ILE A 48 0.03 25.65 -8.50
CA ILE A 48 -0.86 24.52 -8.74
C ILE A 48 -2.20 24.88 -8.11
N PRO A 49 -3.31 24.90 -8.87
CA PRO A 49 -4.60 25.22 -8.31
C PRO A 49 -4.96 24.15 -7.27
N PRO A 50 -5.39 24.53 -6.05
CA PRO A 50 -5.67 23.57 -4.99
C PRO A 50 -6.81 22.60 -5.35
N SER A 51 -7.68 22.98 -6.29
CA SER A 51 -8.69 22.10 -6.87
C SER A 51 -8.12 20.88 -7.59
N ALA A 52 -6.89 20.96 -8.12
CA ALA A 52 -6.18 19.83 -8.72
C ALA A 52 -5.56 18.90 -7.67
N GLY A 53 -5.27 19.38 -6.46
CA GLY A 53 -4.75 18.56 -5.36
C GLY A 53 -5.79 17.60 -4.76
N ILE A 54 -7.05 18.02 -4.71
CA ILE A 54 -8.18 17.24 -4.15
C ILE A 54 -8.37 15.87 -4.85
N PRO A 55 -8.48 15.77 -6.19
CA PRO A 55 -8.64 14.48 -6.86
C PRO A 55 -7.40 13.58 -6.68
N ILE A 56 -6.20 14.16 -6.67
CA ILE A 56 -4.94 13.42 -6.49
C ILE A 56 -4.87 12.82 -5.08
N LEU A 57 -5.23 13.59 -4.06
CA LEU A 57 -5.29 13.13 -2.68
C LEU A 57 -6.34 12.02 -2.52
N CYS A 58 -7.51 12.18 -3.15
CA CYS A 58 -8.59 11.18 -3.12
C CYS A 58 -8.16 9.86 -3.77
N LEU A 59 -7.44 9.92 -4.90
CA LEU A 59 -6.89 8.74 -5.56
C LEU A 59 -5.83 8.04 -4.69
N GLY A 60 -4.94 8.81 -4.05
CA GLY A 60 -3.95 8.29 -3.11
C GLY A 60 -4.58 7.59 -1.91
N LEU A 61 -5.65 8.16 -1.35
CA LEU A 61 -6.43 7.55 -0.26
C LEU A 61 -7.07 6.24 -0.67
N LEU A 62 -7.69 6.17 -1.85
CA LEU A 62 -8.27 4.94 -2.39
C LEU A 62 -7.21 3.85 -2.60
N LEU A 63 -6.04 4.22 -3.10
CA LEU A 63 -4.91 3.29 -3.20
C LEU A 63 -4.48 2.81 -1.81
N MET A 64 -4.41 3.69 -0.80
CA MET A 64 -4.05 3.32 0.57
C MET A 64 -5.02 2.33 1.24
N VAL A 65 -6.30 2.34 0.85
CA VAL A 65 -7.28 1.35 1.35
C VAL A 65 -6.87 -0.08 0.97
N VAL A 66 -6.24 -0.29 -0.19
CA VAL A 66 -5.83 -1.62 -0.67
C VAL A 66 -4.77 -2.29 0.22
N PRO A 67 -3.57 -1.70 0.48
CA PRO A 67 -2.58 -2.30 1.37
C PRO A 67 -3.07 -2.38 2.82
N VAL A 68 -3.95 -1.46 3.27
CA VAL A 68 -4.58 -1.57 4.60
C VAL A 68 -5.49 -2.79 4.67
N ALA A 69 -6.34 -3.01 3.65
CA ALA A 69 -7.21 -4.18 3.57
C ALA A 69 -6.39 -5.48 3.46
N VAL A 70 -5.38 -5.52 2.60
CA VAL A 70 -4.51 -6.70 2.44
C VAL A 70 -3.73 -6.98 3.72
N GLY A 71 -3.14 -5.98 4.36
CA GLY A 71 -2.47 -6.12 5.64
C GLY A 71 -3.42 -6.62 6.73
N PHE A 72 -4.64 -6.07 6.80
CA PHE A 72 -5.65 -6.52 7.75
C PHE A 72 -6.08 -7.97 7.51
N PHE A 73 -6.36 -8.35 6.26
CA PHE A 73 -6.72 -9.73 5.90
C PHE A 73 -5.55 -10.70 6.11
N THR A 74 -4.32 -10.30 5.82
CA THR A 74 -3.10 -11.09 6.08
C THR A 74 -2.90 -11.32 7.58
N LEU A 75 -3.03 -10.28 8.42
CA LEU A 75 -2.87 -10.37 9.87
C LEU A 75 -4.03 -11.11 10.57
N ARG A 76 -5.25 -10.98 10.06
CA ARG A 76 -6.44 -11.70 10.57
C ARG A 76 -6.37 -13.20 10.26
N LYS A 77 -5.68 -13.60 9.18
CA LYS A 77 -5.47 -15.01 8.87
C LYS A 77 -4.32 -15.52 9.76
N LYS A 78 -4.66 -15.96 10.98
CA LYS A 78 -3.71 -16.69 11.84
C LYS A 78 -2.97 -17.72 10.98
N PRO A 79 -1.63 -17.81 11.06
CA PRO A 79 -0.89 -18.83 10.34
C PRO A 79 -1.49 -20.17 10.72
N GLN A 80 -2.09 -20.89 9.77
CA GLN A 80 -2.40 -22.28 10.05
C GLN A 80 -1.07 -22.97 10.35
N PRO A 81 -1.00 -23.74 11.45
CA PRO A 81 0.19 -24.49 11.76
C PRO A 81 0.54 -25.31 10.51
N VAL A 82 1.81 -25.29 10.14
CA VAL A 82 2.30 -26.32 9.22
C VAL A 82 1.93 -27.61 9.94
N SER A 83 1.11 -28.47 9.33
CA SER A 83 0.95 -29.83 9.85
C SER A 83 2.36 -30.40 9.84
N SER A 84 2.94 -30.61 11.02
CA SER A 84 4.13 -31.42 11.16
C SER A 84 3.68 -32.84 10.84
N ASP A 85 3.81 -33.24 9.57
CA ASP A 85 3.89 -34.64 9.16
C ASP A 85 5.22 -35.23 9.66
N GLU A 86 5.46 -35.18 10.98
CA GLU A 86 6.56 -35.87 11.62
C GLU A 86 5.96 -37.10 12.33
N PRO A 87 6.24 -38.32 11.86
CA PRO A 87 5.77 -39.54 12.49
C PRO A 87 6.30 -39.63 13.93
N LEU A 88 5.40 -39.78 14.90
CA LEU A 88 5.74 -40.00 16.31
C LEU A 88 6.66 -41.23 16.45
N PRO A 89 7.77 -41.16 17.21
CA PRO A 89 8.62 -42.32 17.44
C PRO A 89 7.85 -43.39 18.24
N PRO A 90 8.07 -44.68 17.92
CA PRO A 90 7.32 -45.77 18.53
C PRO A 90 7.57 -45.85 20.04
N PRO A 91 6.55 -46.20 20.84
CA PRO A 91 6.70 -46.38 22.28
C PRO A 91 7.61 -47.60 22.55
N GLY A 92 8.70 -47.36 23.29
CA GLY A 92 9.56 -48.39 23.85
C GLY A 92 9.02 -48.92 25.18
#